data_AF-A0A6B3ENM6-F1
#
_entry.id   AF-A0A6B3ENM6-F1
#
_cell.length_a   1.000
_cell.length_b   1.000
_cell.length_c   1.000
_cell.angle_alpha   90.00
_cell.angle_beta   90.00
_cell.angle_gamma   90.00
#
_symmetry.space_group_name_H-M   'P 1'
#
loop_
_entity.id
_entity.type
_entity.pdbx_description
1 polymer ?
#
loop_
_entity_poly.entity_id
_entity_poly.type
_entity_poly.pdbx_seq_one_letter_code
_entity_poly.pdbx_strand_id
1 'polypeptide(L)'
;QWGSKPELVVKALRHHKPHSIADIDTGSLRGDLHAVVGDQDDCRMAEDAALMRGIAMEMKSNPDLHRAFRELLIEPEITGLGQVLRRAVERGELDADRPAIDFVVHMMVGAFVARQMIDARPLDRDFLIRYLDAVVLPALGV
;
A
#
# COMPACT_ATOMS: atom_id res chain seq x y z
N GLN A 1 -21.50 -6.78 -19.19
CA GLN A 1 -22.34 -6.15 -18.16
C GLN A 1 -21.40 -5.50 -17.17
N TRP A 2 -21.52 -4.19 -16.96
CA TRP A 2 -20.72 -3.46 -15.97
C TRP A 2 -21.36 -3.75 -14.61
N GLY A 3 -20.57 -4.15 -13.62
CA GLY A 3 -21.06 -4.58 -12.30
C GLY A 3 -21.84 -3.50 -11.56
N SER A 4 -22.17 -3.78 -10.30
CA SER A 4 -22.82 -2.83 -9.39
C SER A 4 -22.06 -1.49 -9.32
N LYS A 5 -22.76 -0.39 -9.00
CA LYS A 5 -22.15 0.96 -8.87
C LYS A 5 -20.84 0.98 -8.05
N PRO A 6 -20.71 0.24 -6.94
CA PRO A 6 -19.47 0.16 -6.18
C PRO A 6 -18.32 -0.55 -6.92
N GLU A 7 -18.61 -1.61 -7.69
CA GLU A 7 -17.60 -2.29 -8.53
C GLU A 7 -17.07 -1.38 -9.64
N LEU A 8 -17.91 -0.48 -10.17
CA LEU A 8 -17.48 0.54 -11.12
C LEU A 8 -16.53 1.56 -10.49
N VAL A 9 -16.80 1.97 -9.25
CA VAL A 9 -15.92 2.89 -8.49
C VAL A 9 -14.56 2.24 -8.24
N VAL A 10 -14.52 0.96 -7.83
CA VAL A 10 -13.26 0.22 -7.64
C VAL A 10 -12.45 0.13 -8.94
N LYS A 11 -13.12 -0.17 -10.07
CA LYS A 11 -12.46 -0.22 -11.38
C LYS A 11 -11.94 1.16 -11.82
N ALA A 12 -12.70 2.22 -11.57
CA ALA A 12 -12.28 3.58 -11.87
C ALA A 12 -11.08 4.00 -11.02
N LEU A 13 -11.07 3.65 -9.72
CA LEU A 13 -9.94 3.90 -8.82
C LEU A 13 -8.66 3.23 -9.30
N ARG A 14 -8.75 1.97 -9.74
CA ARG A 14 -7.59 1.26 -10.29
C ARG A 14 -7.02 1.96 -11.52
N HIS A 15 -7.88 2.52 -12.38
CA HIS A 15 -7.44 3.23 -13.59
C HIS A 15 -6.79 4.59 -13.29
N HIS A 16 -7.05 5.18 -12.12
CA HIS A 16 -6.46 6.45 -11.69
C HIS A 16 -5.14 6.28 -10.92
N LYS A 17 -4.71 5.04 -10.62
CA LYS A 17 -3.37 4.79 -10.08
C LYS A 17 -2.36 4.76 -11.24
N PRO A 18 -1.48 5.77 -11.36
CA PRO A 18 -0.67 5.95 -12.56
C PRO A 18 0.39 4.85 -12.72
N HIS A 19 1.00 4.35 -11.63
CA HIS A 19 2.16 3.45 -11.68
C HIS A 19 1.99 2.25 -10.74
N SER A 20 2.52 1.09 -11.14
CA SER A 20 2.57 -0.09 -10.28
C SER A 20 3.75 0.01 -9.33
N ILE A 21 3.59 -0.39 -8.06
CA ILE A 21 4.72 -0.52 -7.11
C ILE A 21 5.83 -1.41 -7.70
N ALA A 22 5.46 -2.39 -8.52
CA ALA A 22 6.39 -3.27 -9.22
C ALA A 22 7.40 -2.50 -10.11
N ASP A 23 7.00 -1.37 -10.68
CA ASP A 23 7.80 -0.62 -11.66
C ASP A 23 8.85 0.29 -10.98
N ILE A 24 8.80 0.41 -9.65
CA ILE A 24 9.69 1.27 -8.87
C ILE A 24 11.02 0.55 -8.64
N ASP A 25 12.08 1.03 -9.29
CA ASP A 25 13.44 0.56 -9.08
C ASP A 25 14.42 1.73 -9.12
N THR A 26 14.74 2.23 -7.94
CA THR A 26 15.73 3.29 -7.68
C THR A 26 17.14 2.73 -7.49
N GLY A 27 17.29 1.40 -7.47
CA GLY A 27 18.55 0.70 -7.19
C GLY A 27 18.84 0.46 -5.70
N SER A 28 17.92 0.78 -4.79
CA SER A 28 18.03 0.43 -3.36
C SER A 28 16.67 0.21 -2.72
N LEU A 29 16.56 -0.71 -1.76
CA LEU A 29 15.30 -0.98 -1.04
C LEU A 29 14.77 0.28 -0.35
N ARG A 30 15.66 1.06 0.28
CA ARG A 30 15.29 2.33 0.91
C ARG A 30 14.71 3.29 -0.11
N GLY A 31 15.39 3.50 -1.24
CA GLY A 31 14.90 4.36 -2.31
C GLY A 31 13.58 3.88 -2.90
N ASP A 32 13.41 2.57 -3.07
CA ASP A 32 12.20 1.96 -3.61
C ASP A 32 11.00 2.19 -2.69
N LEU A 33 11.15 1.93 -1.38
CA LEU A 33 10.08 2.18 -0.41
C LEU A 33 9.75 3.67 -0.26
N HIS A 34 10.75 4.54 -0.33
CA HIS A 34 10.52 5.99 -0.33
C HIS A 34 9.82 6.46 -1.61
N ALA A 35 10.14 5.89 -2.77
CA ALA A 35 9.47 6.20 -4.04
C ALA A 35 8.02 5.72 -4.08
N VAL A 36 7.68 4.60 -3.40
CA VAL A 36 6.29 4.16 -3.19
C VAL A 36 5.46 5.24 -2.49
N VAL A 37 6.03 5.88 -1.46
CA VAL A 37 5.39 7.00 -0.76
C VAL A 37 5.45 8.28 -1.58
N GLY A 38 6.52 8.43 -2.36
CA GLY A 38 6.89 9.66 -3.04
C GLY A 38 5.97 10.07 -4.19
N ASP A 39 5.30 9.11 -4.84
CA ASP A 39 4.36 9.30 -5.96
C ASP A 39 2.98 9.85 -5.51
N GLN A 40 2.73 9.94 -4.21
CA GLN A 40 1.43 10.35 -3.69
C GLN A 40 1.43 11.83 -3.24
N ASP A 41 0.52 12.63 -3.82
CA ASP A 41 0.17 13.97 -3.34
C ASP A 41 -0.69 13.84 -2.06
N ASP A 42 -0.38 14.57 -0.99
CA ASP A 42 -1.10 14.54 0.29
C ASP A 42 -2.61 14.80 0.11
N CYS A 43 -3.01 15.68 -0.82
CA CYS A 43 -4.42 15.92 -1.13
C CYS A 43 -5.07 14.67 -1.72
N ARG A 44 -4.39 14.01 -2.67
CA ARG A 44 -4.87 12.77 -3.29
C ARG A 44 -4.94 11.62 -2.27
N MET A 45 -3.97 11.53 -1.36
CA MET A 45 -3.98 10.54 -0.28
C MET A 45 -5.18 10.72 0.65
N ALA A 46 -5.51 11.97 1.00
CA ALA A 46 -6.65 12.28 1.85
C ALA A 46 -7.98 11.94 1.16
N GLU A 47 -8.11 12.25 -0.13
CA GLU A 47 -9.29 11.91 -0.95
C GLU A 47 -9.45 10.39 -1.11
N ASP A 48 -8.38 9.68 -1.45
CA ASP A 48 -8.36 8.22 -1.55
C ASP A 48 -8.74 7.58 -0.22
N ALA A 49 -8.19 8.07 0.90
CA ALA A 49 -8.55 7.58 2.24
C ALA A 49 -10.03 7.81 2.57
N ALA A 50 -10.60 8.97 2.18
CA ALA A 50 -12.03 9.24 2.38
C ALA A 50 -12.91 8.31 1.55
N LEU A 51 -12.56 8.08 0.29
CA LEU A 51 -13.28 7.16 -0.59
C LEU A 51 -13.21 5.71 -0.09
N MET A 52 -12.03 5.28 0.37
CA MET A 52 -11.82 3.97 0.98
C MET A 52 -12.70 3.74 2.21
N ARG A 53 -12.88 4.75 3.06
CA ARG A 53 -13.81 4.68 4.20
C ARG A 53 -15.25 4.49 3.75
N GLY A 54 -15.68 5.20 2.71
CA GLY A 54 -17.02 5.03 2.12
C GLY A 54 -17.25 3.62 1.59
N ILE A 55 -16.29 3.09 0.84
CA ILE A 55 -16.35 1.72 0.30
C ILE A 55 -16.34 0.68 1.43
N ALA A 56 -15.54 0.89 2.48
CA ALA A 56 -15.44 -0.05 3.59
C ALA A 56 -16.74 -0.28 4.36
N MET A 57 -17.61 0.73 4.45
CA MET A 57 -18.94 0.56 5.05
C MET A 57 -19.84 -0.34 4.18
N GLU A 58 -19.75 -0.26 2.85
CA GLU A 58 -20.56 -1.07 1.93
C GLU A 58 -20.04 -2.51 1.79
N MET A 59 -18.72 -2.74 1.97
CA MET A 59 -18.11 -4.07 1.85
C MET A 59 -18.73 -5.12 2.79
N LYS A 60 -19.16 -4.73 4.00
CA LYS A 60 -19.80 -5.67 4.94
C LYS A 60 -21.11 -6.26 4.41
N SER A 61 -21.83 -5.51 3.60
CA SER A 61 -23.13 -5.90 3.04
C SER A 61 -23.05 -6.43 1.60
N ASN A 62 -21.88 -6.36 0.96
CA ASN A 62 -21.70 -6.72 -0.45
C ASN A 62 -20.42 -7.55 -0.67
N PRO A 63 -20.52 -8.89 -0.64
CA PRO A 63 -19.38 -9.80 -0.83
C PRO A 63 -18.68 -9.65 -2.19
N ASP A 64 -19.41 -9.31 -3.26
CA ASP A 64 -18.84 -9.12 -4.59
C ASP A 64 -17.99 -7.85 -4.66
N LEU A 65 -18.46 -6.77 -4.04
CA LEU A 65 -17.65 -5.56 -3.87
C LEU A 65 -16.38 -5.84 -3.06
N HIS A 66 -16.49 -6.58 -1.97
CA HIS A 66 -15.34 -6.96 -1.14
C HIS A 66 -14.30 -7.78 -1.95
N ARG A 67 -14.78 -8.71 -2.79
CA ARG A 67 -13.93 -9.48 -3.69
C ARG A 67 -13.25 -8.59 -4.73
N ALA A 68 -14.01 -7.77 -5.44
CA ALA A 68 -13.48 -6.84 -6.44
C ALA A 68 -12.47 -5.86 -5.83
N PHE A 69 -12.72 -5.38 -4.62
CA PHE A 69 -11.80 -4.53 -3.86
C PHE A 69 -10.46 -5.23 -3.61
N ARG A 70 -10.50 -6.46 -3.10
CA ARG A 70 -9.29 -7.25 -2.85
C ARG A 70 -8.51 -7.49 -4.14
N GLU A 71 -9.17 -8.00 -5.17
CA GLU A 71 -8.54 -8.40 -6.44
C GLU A 71 -7.96 -7.19 -7.21
N LEU A 72 -8.67 -6.05 -7.22
CA LEU A 72 -8.29 -4.91 -8.06
C LEU A 72 -7.42 -3.88 -7.36
N LEU A 73 -7.51 -3.75 -6.03
CA LEU A 73 -6.82 -2.69 -5.28
C LEU A 73 -5.81 -3.21 -4.26
N ILE A 74 -5.94 -4.42 -3.73
CA ILE A 74 -5.03 -4.94 -2.68
C ILE A 74 -3.99 -5.89 -3.26
N GLU A 75 -4.42 -6.92 -3.99
CA GLU A 75 -3.54 -7.95 -4.55
C GLU A 75 -2.43 -7.40 -5.46
N PRO A 76 -2.66 -6.40 -6.33
CA PRO A 76 -1.60 -5.85 -7.16
C PRO A 76 -0.52 -5.13 -6.35
N GLU A 77 -0.90 -4.47 -5.25
CA GLU A 77 0.04 -3.73 -4.40
C GLU A 77 0.89 -4.69 -3.56
N ILE A 78 0.27 -5.77 -3.04
CA ILE A 78 0.98 -6.85 -2.36
C ILE A 78 1.97 -7.52 -3.32
N THR A 79 1.53 -7.81 -4.54
CA THR A 79 2.38 -8.40 -5.58
C THR A 79 3.53 -7.48 -5.94
N GLY A 80 3.27 -6.19 -6.13
CA GLY A 80 4.29 -5.20 -6.45
C GLY A 80 5.32 -5.03 -5.34
N LEU A 81 4.87 -4.92 -4.08
CA LEU A 81 5.77 -4.85 -2.92
C LEU A 81 6.61 -6.13 -2.79
N GLY A 82 6.02 -7.30 -3.03
CA GLY A 82 6.75 -8.56 -3.06
C GLY A 82 7.85 -8.59 -4.13
N GLN A 83 7.66 -7.93 -5.27
CA GLN A 83 8.71 -7.78 -6.28
C GLN A 83 9.82 -6.83 -5.83
N VAL A 84 9.48 -5.70 -5.19
CA VAL A 84 10.47 -4.77 -4.61
C VAL A 84 11.34 -5.49 -3.57
N LEU A 85 10.73 -6.24 -2.65
CA LEU A 85 11.46 -7.01 -1.64
C LEU A 85 12.33 -8.09 -2.27
N ARG A 86 11.85 -8.79 -3.30
CA ARG A 86 12.64 -9.78 -4.03
C ARG A 86 13.87 -9.16 -4.70
N ARG A 87 13.72 -8.00 -5.35
CA ARG A 87 14.87 -7.27 -5.94
C ARG A 87 15.89 -6.90 -4.87
N ALA A 88 15.44 -6.46 -3.69
CA ALA A 88 16.34 -6.16 -2.58
C ALA A 88 17.13 -7.38 -2.11
N VAL A 89 16.50 -8.56 -2.07
CA VAL A 89 17.18 -9.84 -1.80
C VAL A 89 18.20 -10.17 -2.89
N GLU A 90 17.82 -10.05 -4.17
CA GLU A 90 18.70 -10.30 -5.31
C GLU A 90 19.93 -9.37 -5.32
N ARG A 91 19.78 -8.12 -4.84
CA ARG A 91 20.86 -7.14 -4.68
C ARG A 91 21.72 -7.39 -3.42
N GLY A 92 21.29 -8.28 -2.53
CA GLY A 92 21.97 -8.55 -1.26
C GLY A 92 21.74 -7.49 -0.18
N GLU A 93 20.74 -6.61 -0.35
CA GLU A 93 20.33 -5.62 0.65
C GLU A 93 19.49 -6.23 1.78
N LEU A 94 18.80 -7.34 1.49
CA LEU A 94 17.85 -7.99 2.40
C LEU A 94 18.16 -9.49 2.47
N ASP A 95 18.29 -10.01 3.69
CA ASP A 95 18.40 -11.46 3.93
C ASP A 95 17.06 -12.14 3.62
N ALA A 96 17.05 -13.12 2.73
CA ALA A 96 15.86 -13.84 2.30
C ALA A 96 15.17 -14.59 3.46
N ASP A 97 15.93 -14.99 4.48
CA ASP A 97 15.43 -15.73 5.63
C ASP A 97 14.95 -14.79 6.76
N ARG A 98 14.95 -13.48 6.52
CA ARG A 98 14.50 -12.46 7.49
C ARG A 98 13.00 -12.62 7.76
N PRO A 99 12.58 -12.97 9.01
CA PRO A 99 11.16 -13.21 9.31
C PRO A 99 10.25 -11.99 9.10
N ALA A 100 10.82 -10.78 9.15
CA ALA A 100 10.07 -9.54 8.95
C ALA A 100 9.46 -9.40 7.55
N ILE A 101 10.01 -10.10 6.53
CA ILE A 101 9.53 -10.06 5.14
C ILE A 101 8.05 -10.40 5.05
N ASP A 102 7.62 -11.44 5.77
CA ASP A 102 6.22 -11.92 5.77
C ASP A 102 5.24 -10.89 6.37
N PHE A 103 5.76 -9.94 7.15
CA PHE A 103 4.96 -8.97 7.88
C PHE A 103 4.98 -7.56 7.27
N VAL A 104 5.79 -7.27 6.25
CA VAL A 104 5.91 -5.91 5.70
C VAL A 104 4.56 -5.34 5.25
N VAL A 105 3.76 -6.12 4.52
CA VAL A 105 2.40 -5.70 4.10
C VAL A 105 1.55 -5.34 5.32
N HIS A 106 1.58 -6.20 6.35
CA HIS A 106 0.83 -6.00 7.58
C HIS A 106 1.32 -4.77 8.36
N MET A 107 2.62 -4.50 8.37
CA MET A 107 3.21 -3.32 8.99
C MET A 107 2.77 -2.03 8.28
N MET A 108 2.72 -2.04 6.94
CA MET A 108 2.31 -0.88 6.14
C MET A 108 0.80 -0.61 6.28
N VAL A 109 -0.03 -1.63 6.07
CA VAL A 109 -1.49 -1.52 6.22
C VAL A 109 -1.87 -1.21 7.66
N GLY A 110 -1.20 -1.85 8.62
CA GLY A 110 -1.41 -1.63 10.05
C GLY A 110 -1.14 -0.18 10.44
N ALA A 111 -0.03 0.41 9.98
CA ALA A 111 0.26 1.83 10.21
C ALA A 111 -0.81 2.75 9.60
N PHE A 112 -1.27 2.42 8.39
CA PHE A 112 -2.31 3.19 7.71
C PHE A 112 -3.62 3.22 8.52
N VAL A 113 -4.06 2.06 9.00
CA VAL A 113 -5.31 1.92 9.77
C VAL A 113 -5.14 2.49 11.18
N ALA A 114 -4.07 2.11 11.88
CA ALA A 114 -3.83 2.52 13.26
C ALA A 114 -3.67 4.03 13.39
N ARG A 115 -2.97 4.70 12.47
CA ARG A 115 -2.81 6.17 12.54
C ARG A 115 -4.15 6.89 12.42
N GLN A 116 -5.01 6.47 11.49
CA GLN A 116 -6.33 7.08 11.36
C GLN A 116 -7.21 6.82 12.59
N MET A 117 -7.11 5.62 13.18
CA MET A 117 -7.91 5.26 14.36
C MET A 117 -7.43 5.95 15.64
N ILE A 118 -6.11 6.04 15.85
CA ILE A 118 -5.50 6.54 17.09
C ILE A 118 -5.38 8.06 17.05
N ASP A 119 -4.84 8.62 15.96
CA ASP A 119 -4.52 10.04 15.88
C ASP A 119 -5.66 10.88 15.29
N ALA A 120 -6.69 10.23 14.72
CA ALA A 120 -7.76 10.87 13.95
C ALA A 120 -7.25 11.82 12.84
N ARG A 121 -6.05 11.52 12.30
CA ARG A 121 -5.39 12.29 11.25
C ARG A 121 -5.31 11.50 9.95
N PRO A 122 -5.43 12.17 8.79
CA PRO A 122 -5.09 11.56 7.52
C PRO A 122 -3.61 11.17 7.52
N LEU A 123 -3.25 10.22 6.66
CA LEU A 123 -1.85 9.95 6.42
C LEU A 123 -1.27 11.04 5.53
N ASP A 124 -0.08 11.46 5.94
CA ASP A 124 0.74 12.41 5.22
C ASP A 124 2.03 11.69 4.81
N ARG A 125 2.66 12.22 3.77
CA ARG A 125 3.94 11.71 3.24
C ARG A 125 5.02 11.63 4.32
N ASP A 126 5.11 12.66 5.15
CA ASP A 126 6.14 12.81 6.19
C ASP A 126 6.11 11.66 7.21
N PHE A 127 4.93 11.26 7.66
CA PHE A 127 4.83 10.12 8.57
C PHE A 127 5.18 8.81 7.92
N LEU A 128 4.75 8.57 6.67
CA LEU A 128 5.05 7.32 5.99
C LEU A 128 6.56 7.19 5.81
N ILE A 129 7.24 8.26 5.39
CA ILE A 129 8.71 8.31 5.33
C ILE A 129 9.33 7.98 6.69
N ARG A 130 8.88 8.65 7.76
CA ARG A 130 9.40 8.40 9.12
C ARG A 130 9.12 6.99 9.62
N TYR A 131 7.97 6.43 9.29
CA TYR A 131 7.59 5.07 9.68
C TYR A 131 8.42 4.02 8.93
N LEU A 132 8.68 4.24 7.64
CA LEU A 132 9.59 3.42 6.86
C LEU A 132 10.99 3.41 7.49
N ASP A 133 11.54 4.58 7.79
CA ASP A 133 12.89 4.71 8.33
C ASP A 133 13.02 4.22 9.79
N ALA A 134 11.98 4.39 10.62
CA ALA A 134 12.05 4.06 12.04
C ALA A 134 11.60 2.63 12.37
N VAL A 135 10.79 2.00 11.51
CA VAL A 135 10.13 0.72 11.83
C VAL A 135 10.36 -0.32 10.73
N VAL A 136 10.03 -0.01 9.48
CA VAL A 136 10.04 -1.02 8.40
C VAL A 136 11.45 -1.41 7.99
N LEU A 137 12.30 -0.43 7.64
CA LEU A 137 13.68 -0.68 7.22
C LEU A 137 14.51 -1.34 8.33
N PRO A 138 14.48 -0.86 9.59
CA PRO A 138 15.17 -1.54 10.69
C PRO A 138 14.68 -2.97 10.94
N ALA A 139 13.38 -3.24 10.80
CA ALA A 139 12.85 -4.60 10.92
C ALA A 139 13.39 -5.52 9.81
N LEU A 140 13.59 -4.99 8.61
CA LEU A 140 14.20 -5.69 7.48
C LEU A 140 15.73 -5.81 7.60
N GLY A 141 16.36 -5.06 8.51
CA GLY A 141 17.80 -5.09 8.74
C GLY A 141 18.59 -4.15 7.83
N VAL A 142 17.93 -3.10 7.31
CA VAL A 142 18.45 -2.13 6.32
C VAL A 142 18.29 -0.69 6.80
#